data_AF-A0A398CD09-F1
#
_entry.id   AF-A0A398CD09-F1
#
_cell.length_a   1.000
_cell.length_b   1.000
_cell.length_c   1.000
_cell.angle_alpha   90.00
_cell.angle_beta   90.00
_cell.angle_gamma   90.00
#
_symmetry.space_group_name_H-M   'P 1'
#
loop_
_entity.id
_entity.type
_entity.pdbx_description
1 polymer ?
#
loop_
_entity_poly.entity_id
_entity_poly.type
_entity_poly.pdbx_seq_one_letter_code
_entity_poly.pdbx_strand_id
1 'polypeptide(L)' 'MNKTIESLCESKAEEFKLIGYDHVSGADVWECVSDKYHVKGTPALHVIVNDILSLKVNQFMNFITLNMYRGDYRPKR' A
#
# COMPACT_ATOMS: atom_id res chain seq x y z
N MET A 1 -8.55 5.78 10.51
CA MET A 1 -8.53 4.66 9.55
C MET A 1 -9.29 3.49 10.16
N ASN A 2 -9.96 2.64 9.37
CA ASN A 2 -10.65 1.47 9.90
C ASN A 2 -9.61 0.46 10.41
N LYS A 3 -9.74 -0.03 11.65
CA LYS A 3 -8.77 -0.94 12.29
C LYS A 3 -8.51 -2.22 11.48
N THR A 4 -9.52 -2.72 10.77
CA THR A 4 -9.38 -3.89 9.89
C THR A 4 -8.48 -3.58 8.70
N ILE A 5 -8.62 -2.40 8.09
CA ILE A 5 -7.81 -1.98 6.94
C ILE A 5 -6.35 -1.82 7.37
N GLU A 6 -6.13 -1.16 8.51
CA GLU A 6 -4.79 -0.96 9.08
C GLU A 6 -4.07 -2.30 9.32
N SER A 7 -4.73 -3.25 9.98
CA SER A 7 -4.17 -4.59 10.23
C SER A 7 -3.89 -5.36 8.94
N LEU A 8 -4.72 -5.23 7.90
CA LEU A 8 -4.48 -5.87 6.61
C LEU A 8 -3.27 -5.25 5.88
N CYS A 9 -3.13 -3.92 5.95
CA CYS A 9 -1.99 -3.22 5.39
C CYS A 9 -0.68 -3.61 6.09
N GLU A 10 -0.70 -3.73 7.42
CA GLU A 10 0.45 -4.23 8.20
C GLU A 10 0.80 -5.67 7.81
N SER A 11 -0.19 -6.57 7.76
CA SER A 11 0.04 -7.95 7.35
C SER A 11 0.64 -8.07 5.94
N LYS A 12 0.22 -7.21 5.01
CA LYS A 12 0.78 -7.18 3.64
C LYS A 12 2.19 -6.59 3.62
N ALA A 13 2.48 -5.60 4.44
CA ALA A 13 3.83 -5.07 4.59
C ALA A 13 4.79 -6.13 5.12
N GLU A 14 4.39 -6.90 6.14
CA GLU A 14 5.19 -8.04 6.63
C GLU A 14 5.42 -9.10 5.55
N GLU A 15 4.41 -9.41 4.72
CA GLU A 15 4.59 -10.30 3.56
C GLU A 15 5.67 -9.78 2.60
N PHE A 16 5.70 -8.48 2.31
CA PHE A 16 6.74 -7.88 1.46
C PHE A 16 8.12 -7.90 2.12
N LYS A 17 8.21 -7.70 3.43
CA LYS A 17 9.48 -7.84 4.18
C LYS A 17 10.01 -9.26 4.09
N LEU A 18 9.15 -10.28 4.23
CA LEU A 18 9.55 -11.68 4.14
C LEU A 18 10.19 -12.06 2.79
N ILE A 19 9.89 -11.32 1.72
CA ILE A 19 10.47 -11.52 0.39
C ILE A 19 11.60 -10.52 0.06
N GLY A 20 12.12 -9.80 1.06
CA GLY A 20 13.31 -8.96 0.96
C GLY A 20 13.08 -7.45 0.85
N TYR A 21 11.87 -6.96 1.11
CA TYR A 21 11.56 -5.53 1.11
C TYR A 21 11.44 -4.99 2.55
N ASP A 22 12.58 -4.90 3.24
CA ASP A 22 12.67 -4.65 4.69
C ASP A 22 12.09 -3.31 5.16
N HIS A 23 11.98 -2.32 4.28
CA HIS A 23 11.57 -0.95 4.60
C HIS A 23 10.12 -0.62 4.25
N VAL A 24 9.26 -1.63 4.07
CA VAL A 24 7.83 -1.41 3.79
C VAL A 24 7.02 -1.25 5.07
N SER A 25 6.18 -0.22 5.16
CA SER A 25 5.21 -0.04 6.24
C SER A 25 3.77 -0.26 5.77
N GLY A 26 2.85 -0.53 6.71
CA GLY A 26 1.42 -0.58 6.40
C GLY A 26 0.89 0.75 5.82
N ALA A 27 1.49 1.88 6.20
CA ALA A 27 1.14 3.17 5.63
C ALA A 27 1.51 3.28 4.14
N ASP A 28 2.67 2.76 3.74
CA ASP A 28 3.08 2.73 2.32
C ASP A 28 2.13 1.85 1.50
N VAL A 29 1.73 0.70 2.05
CA VAL A 29 0.74 -0.19 1.42
C VAL A 29 -0.60 0.53 1.24
N TRP A 30 -1.07 1.24 2.27
CA TRP A 30 -2.30 2.00 2.20
C TRP A 30 -2.22 3.12 1.16
N GLU A 31 -1.13 3.88 1.14
CA GLU A 31 -0.91 4.94 0.15
C GLU A 31 -1.01 4.39 -1.27
N CYS A 32 -0.30 3.28 -1.55
CA CYS A 32 -0.32 2.60 -2.84
C CYS A 32 -1.73 2.13 -3.24
N VAL A 33 -2.50 1.56 -2.31
CA VAL A 33 -3.86 1.07 -2.58
C VAL A 33 -4.84 2.22 -2.74
N SER A 34 -4.66 3.30 -1.97
CA SER A 34 -5.57 4.45 -1.95
C SER A 34 -5.37 5.41 -3.11
N ASP A 35 -4.21 5.38 -3.79
CA ASP A 35 -3.89 6.21 -4.97
C ASP A 35 -5.01 6.18 -6.02
N LYS A 36 -5.55 4.99 -6.32
CA LYS A 36 -6.65 4.81 -7.28
C LYS A 36 -8.01 5.33 -6.79
N TYR A 37 -8.20 5.54 -5.50
CA TYR A 37 -9.46 6.05 -4.92
C TYR A 37 -9.56 7.57 -4.98
N HIS A 38 -8.44 8.29 -5.07
CA HIS A 38 -8.46 9.75 -5.22
C HIS A 38 -9.16 10.19 -6.51
N VAL A 39 -9.07 9.37 -7.57
CA VAL A 39 -9.71 9.67 -8.86
C VAL A 39 -11.13 9.11 -8.95
N LYS A 40 -11.38 7.93 -8.37
CA LYS A 40 -12.65 7.18 -8.55
C LYS A 40 -13.62 7.28 -7.37
N GLY A 41 -13.21 7.88 -6.26
CA GLY A 41 -13.94 7.86 -5.00
C GLY A 41 -13.63 6.62 -4.15
N THR A 42 -14.09 6.61 -2.90
CA THR A 42 -13.88 5.50 -1.97
C THR A 42 -14.82 4.33 -2.29
N PRO A 43 -14.31 3.13 -2.62
CA PRO A 43 -15.16 1.98 -2.92
C PRO A 43 -15.68 1.29 -1.65
N ALA A 44 -16.52 0.28 -1.83
CA ALA A 44 -17.01 -0.55 -0.73
C ALA A 44 -15.87 -1.31 -0.03
N LEU A 45 -16.05 -1.62 1.25
CA LEU A 45 -15.02 -2.26 2.10
C LEU A 45 -14.45 -3.56 1.49
N HIS A 46 -15.30 -4.42 0.92
CA HIS A 46 -14.85 -5.67 0.31
C HIS A 46 -13.90 -5.46 -0.87
N VAL A 47 -14.06 -4.37 -1.62
CA VAL A 47 -13.16 -3.98 -2.72
C VAL A 47 -11.81 -3.56 -2.15
N ILE A 48 -11.81 -2.75 -1.08
CA ILE A 48 -10.59 -2.31 -0.41
C ILE A 48 -9.81 -3.51 0.15
N VAL A 49 -10.50 -4.43 0.83
CA VAL A 49 -9.89 -5.65 1.36
C VAL A 49 -9.28 -6.49 0.24
N ASN A 50 -10.01 -6.69 -0.86
CA ASN A 50 -9.49 -7.41 -2.02
C ASN A 50 -8.27 -6.71 -2.62
N ASP A 51 -8.31 -5.39 -2.75
CA ASP A 51 -7.22 -4.60 -3.29
C ASP A 51 -5.94 -4.68 -2.46
N ILE A 52 -6.05 -4.73 -1.12
CA ILE A 52 -4.91 -4.92 -0.22
C ILE A 52 -4.35 -6.34 -0.34
N LEU A 53 -5.22 -7.36 -0.24
CA LEU A 53 -4.80 -8.76 -0.22
C LEU A 53 -4.23 -9.23 -1.56
N SER A 54 -4.72 -8.67 -2.67
CA SER A 54 -4.26 -8.97 -4.03
C SER A 54 -3.10 -8.10 -4.51
N LEU A 55 -2.64 -7.12 -3.70
CA LEU A 55 -1.55 -6.23 -4.07
C LEU A 55 -0.27 -7.04 -4.31
N LYS A 56 0.29 -6.89 -5.50
CA LYS A 56 1.56 -7.54 -5.88
C LYS A 56 2.74 -6.62 -5.58
N VAL A 57 3.86 -7.21 -5.16
CA VAL A 57 5.09 -6.47 -4.89
C VAL A 57 5.57 -5.64 -6.08
N ASN A 58 5.45 -6.15 -7.32
CA ASN A 58 5.82 -5.37 -8.52
C ASN A 58 4.95 -4.11 -8.70
N GLN A 59 3.66 -4.18 -8.36
CA GLN A 59 2.79 -3.00 -8.44
C GLN A 59 3.18 -1.97 -7.37
N PHE A 60 3.45 -2.45 -6.16
CA PHE A 60 3.94 -1.61 -5.07
C PHE A 60 5.26 -0.93 -5.43
N MET A 61 6.24 -1.65 -5.97
CA MET A 61 7.53 -1.07 -6.35
C MET A 61 7.41 -0.05 -7.47
N ASN A 62 6.53 -0.28 -8.45
CA ASN A 62 6.24 0.72 -9.48
C ASN A 62 5.66 2.00 -8.87
N PHE A 63 4.73 1.88 -7.92
CA PHE A 63 4.17 3.03 -7.20
C PHE A 63 5.24 3.82 -6.43
N ILE A 64 6.06 3.14 -5.63
CA ILE A 64 7.15 3.77 -4.86
C ILE A 64 8.13 4.49 -5.80
N THR A 65 8.55 3.82 -6.87
CA THR A 65 9.47 4.39 -7.85
C THR A 65 8.91 5.68 -8.46
N LEU A 66 7.63 5.67 -8.87
CA LEU A 66 6.97 6.86 -9.40
C LEU A 66 6.87 8.00 -8.37
N ASN A 67 6.52 7.70 -7.13
CA ASN A 67 6.42 8.72 -6.07
C ASN A 67 7.79 9.27 -5.67
N MET A 68 8.86 8.48 -5.76
CA MET A 68 10.23 8.97 -5.60
C MET A 68 10.59 9.99 -6.70
N TYR A 69 10.22 9.71 -7.96
CA TYR A 69 10.44 10.66 -9.06
C TYR A 69 9.63 11.96 -8.89
N ARG A 70 8.44 11.88 -8.29
CA ARG A 70 7.60 13.06 -8.00
C ARG A 70 8.05 13.84 -6.76
N GLY A 71 8.92 13.25 -5.92
CA GLY A 71 9.33 13.82 -4.64
C GLY A 71 8.29 13.66 -3.52
N ASP A 72 7.25 12.86 -3.76
CA ASP A 72 6.14 12.63 -2.83
C ASP A 72 6.45 11.50 -1.83
N TYR A 73 7.37 10.59 -2.17
CA TYR A 73 7.73 9.49 -1.28
C TYR A 73 8.72 9.92 -0.20
N ARG A 74 8.32 9.79 1.08
CA ARG A 74 9.21 9.95 2.23
C ARG A 74 9.18 8.68 3.09
N PRO A 75 10.18 7.80 2.98
CA PRO A 75 10.23 6.62 3.85
C PRO A 75 10.33 7.09 5.30
N LYS A 76 9.40 6.64 6.15
CA LYS A 76 9.49 6.87 7.59
C LYS A 76 10.64 6.03 8.12
N ARG A 77 11.71 6.73 8.52
CA ARG A 77 12.88 6.15 9.19
C ARG A 77 12.51 5.48 10.51
#